data_AF-A0A7V9L1I5-F1
#
_entry.id   AF-A0A7V9L1I5-F1
#
_cell.length_a   1.000
_cell.length_b   1.000
_cell.length_c   1.000
_cell.angle_alpha   90.00
_cell.angle_beta   90.00
_cell.angle_gamma   90.00
#
_symmetry.space_group_name_H-M   'P 1'
#
loop_
_entity.id
_entity.type
_entity.pdbx_description
1 polymer ?
#
loop_
_entity_poly.entity_id
_entity_poly.type
_entity_poly.pdbx_seq_one_letter_code
_entity_poly.pdbx_strand_id
1 'polypeptide(L)'
;MAATSLTGPSIETLETILDLTYTWGYQETRAKLRDLYDKAVRGQWISDEVLPWDTDVDLERPMAPDSMLPLFGSQIWDKMSEKERKKLNIEVFSWTLSQ
;
A
#
# COMPACT_ATOMS: atom_id res chain seq x y z
N MET A 1 9.58 -33.59 6.07
CA MET A 1 11.00 -33.23 6.27
C MET A 1 11.79 -33.83 5.13
N ALA A 2 12.10 -33.05 4.10
CA ALA A 2 13.09 -33.43 3.08
C ALA A 2 14.16 -32.34 3.13
N ALA A 3 15.31 -32.68 3.69
CA ALA A 3 16.46 -31.81 3.71
C ALA A 3 16.97 -31.69 2.26
N THR A 4 16.79 -30.51 1.67
CA THR A 4 17.44 -30.15 0.41
C THR A 4 18.94 -30.25 0.61
N SER A 5 19.56 -31.25 -0.01
CA SER A 5 21.01 -31.40 -0.06
C SER A 5 21.60 -30.20 -0.77
N LEU A 6 22.32 -29.36 -0.03
CA LEU A 6 23.17 -28.31 -0.60
C LEU A 6 24.34 -29.02 -1.30
N THR A 7 24.25 -29.18 -2.62
CA THR A 7 25.38 -29.58 -3.45
C THR A 7 26.49 -28.56 -3.21
N GLY A 8 27.60 -29.00 -2.60
CA GLY A 8 28.75 -28.14 -2.34
C GLY A 8 29.26 -27.48 -3.62
N PRO A 9 29.99 -26.36 -3.51
CA PRO A 9 30.43 -25.60 -4.67
C PRO A 9 31.20 -26.53 -5.62
N SER A 10 30.78 -26.56 -6.89
CA SER A 10 31.54 -27.19 -7.96
C SER A 10 32.94 -26.62 -7.95
N ILE A 11 33.95 -27.46 -7.74
CA ILE A 11 35.34 -27.03 -7.76
C ILE A 11 35.66 -26.62 -9.20
N GLU A 12 35.74 -25.32 -9.43
CA GLU A 12 36.16 -24.74 -10.70
C GLU A 12 37.57 -24.17 -10.53
N THR A 13 38.51 -24.75 -11.28
CA THR A 13 39.92 -24.34 -11.27
C THR A 13 40.15 -23.30 -12.33
N LEU A 14 40.66 -22.13 -11.94
CA LEU A 14 41.02 -21.04 -12.84
C LEU A 14 42.54 -20.83 -12.75
N GLU A 15 43.25 -21.00 -13.86
CA GLU A 15 44.67 -20.69 -13.94
C GLU A 15 44.86 -19.18 -14.10
N THR A 16 45.54 -18.53 -13.15
CA THR A 16 45.81 -17.09 -13.20
C THR A 16 47.27 -16.79 -12.91
N ILE A 17 47.80 -15.78 -13.62
CA ILE A 17 49.18 -15.29 -13.44
C ILE A 17 49.30 -14.38 -12.20
N LEU A 18 48.15 -13.88 -11.70
CA LEU A 18 48.03 -12.95 -10.57
C LEU A 18 47.03 -13.48 -9.55
N ASP A 19 47.04 -12.89 -8.35
CA ASP A 19 46.11 -13.23 -7.27
C ASP A 19 44.66 -12.99 -7.70
N LEU A 20 43.88 -14.09 -7.81
CA LEU A 20 42.46 -14.06 -8.14
C LEU A 20 41.64 -14.40 -6.90
N THR A 21 40.85 -13.43 -6.43
CA THR A 21 39.82 -13.66 -5.41
C THR A 21 38.45 -13.59 -6.06
N TYR A 22 37.68 -14.68 -6.01
CA TYR A 22 36.33 -14.73 -6.54
C TYR A 22 35.43 -15.59 -5.63
N THR A 23 34.12 -15.31 -5.59
CA THR A 23 33.17 -16.02 -4.72
C THR A 23 31.86 -16.31 -5.45
N TRP A 24 31.38 -17.55 -5.34
CA TRP A 24 30.08 -18.01 -5.86
C TRP A 24 28.94 -17.88 -4.84
N GLY A 25 29.17 -17.20 -3.71
CA GLY A 25 28.21 -17.06 -2.60
C GLY A 25 27.00 -16.15 -2.87
N TYR A 26 26.34 -16.33 -4.02
CA TYR A 26 25.12 -15.59 -4.39
C TYR A 26 23.87 -16.12 -3.69
N GLN A 27 23.90 -17.37 -3.21
CA GLN A 27 22.80 -17.89 -2.40
C GLN A 27 22.95 -17.45 -0.94
N GLU A 28 21.86 -16.84 -0.45
CA GLU A 28 21.57 -16.58 0.97
C GLU A 28 22.21 -15.39 1.71
N THR A 29 23.09 -14.58 1.14
CA THR A 29 23.72 -13.49 1.92
C THR A 29 22.76 -12.36 2.37
N ARG A 30 21.51 -12.30 1.87
CA ARG A 30 20.56 -11.19 2.15
C ARG A 30 19.09 -11.59 2.20
N ALA A 31 18.75 -12.73 2.79
CA ALA A 31 17.34 -13.19 2.88
C ALA A 31 16.39 -12.14 3.48
N LYS A 32 16.82 -11.43 4.53
CA LYS A 32 16.03 -10.34 5.16
C LYS A 32 15.78 -9.15 4.22
N LEU A 33 16.74 -8.81 3.37
CA LEU A 33 16.59 -7.70 2.41
C LEU A 33 15.62 -8.09 1.28
N ARG A 34 15.65 -9.35 0.84
CA ARG A 34 14.69 -9.89 -0.12
C ARG A 34 13.28 -9.90 0.46
N ASP A 35 13.11 -10.38 1.70
CA ASP A 35 11.81 -10.32 2.39
C ASP A 35 11.29 -8.88 2.52
N LEU A 36 12.17 -7.91 2.83
CA LEU A 36 11.80 -6.50 2.85
C LEU A 36 11.37 -6.00 1.46
N TYR A 37 12.09 -6.37 0.40
CA TYR A 37 11.73 -6.01 -0.97
C TYR A 37 10.39 -6.63 -1.38
N ASP A 38 10.17 -7.92 -1.11
CA ASP A 38 8.92 -8.61 -1.45
C ASP A 38 7.73 -8.02 -0.69
N LYS A 39 7.93 -7.60 0.56
CA LYS A 39 6.92 -6.85 1.34
C LYS A 39 6.68 -5.47 0.76
N ALA A 40 7.73 -4.76 0.36
CA ALA A 40 7.61 -3.44 -0.25
C ALA A 40 6.82 -3.52 -1.56
N VAL A 41 7.15 -4.46 -2.46
CA VAL A 41 6.46 -4.67 -3.73
C VAL A 41 4.99 -5.02 -3.52
N ARG A 42 4.66 -5.93 -2.61
CA ARG A 42 3.26 -6.24 -2.28
C ARG A 42 2.52 -5.07 -1.63
N GLY A 43 3.23 -4.24 -0.89
CA GLY A 43 2.68 -3.03 -0.29
C GLY A 43 2.62 -1.85 -1.26
N GLN A 44 3.13 -1.98 -2.48
CA GLN A 44 2.97 -0.93 -3.48
C GLN A 44 1.52 -0.81 -3.88
N TRP A 45 1.10 0.43 -4.08
CA TRP A 45 -0.20 0.71 -4.66
C TRP A 45 -0.13 0.50 -6.18
N ILE A 46 -0.45 -0.72 -6.61
CA ILE A 46 -0.58 -1.07 -8.02
C ILE A 46 -2.03 -0.83 -8.40
N SER A 47 -2.31 0.28 -9.08
CA SER A 47 -3.68 0.75 -9.28
C SER A 47 -4.56 -0.26 -10.02
N ASP A 48 -4.02 -1.00 -10.98
CA ASP A 48 -4.76 -2.00 -11.77
C ASP A 48 -5.11 -3.27 -10.96
N GLU A 49 -4.31 -3.62 -9.96
CA GLU A 49 -4.52 -4.83 -9.14
C GLU A 49 -5.30 -4.53 -7.85
N VAL A 50 -5.06 -3.36 -7.27
CA VAL A 50 -5.56 -3.01 -5.93
C VAL A 50 -6.92 -2.29 -6.00
N LEU A 51 -7.19 -1.53 -7.07
CA LEU A 51 -8.40 -0.72 -7.15
C LEU A 51 -9.44 -1.37 -8.08
N PRO A 52 -10.62 -1.74 -7.58
CA PRO A 52 -11.72 -2.21 -8.43
C PRO A 52 -12.34 -1.02 -9.18
N TRP A 53 -11.76 -0.67 -10.33
CA TRP A 53 -12.15 0.48 -11.15
C TRP A 53 -13.60 0.48 -11.62
N ASP A 54 -14.20 -0.71 -11.77
CA ASP A 54 -15.60 -0.87 -12.19
C ASP A 54 -16.61 -0.70 -11.04
N THR A 55 -16.16 -0.29 -9.85
CA THR A 55 -17.06 -0.05 -8.71
C THR A 55 -17.95 1.14 -8.99
N ASP A 56 -19.27 0.95 -8.88
CA ASP A 56 -20.24 2.03 -8.95
C ASP A 56 -20.19 2.87 -7.65
N VAL A 57 -19.71 4.11 -7.76
CA VAL A 57 -19.51 5.01 -6.62
C VAL A 57 -20.56 6.12 -6.65
N ASP A 58 -21.39 6.17 -5.61
CA ASP A 58 -22.31 7.29 -5.36
C ASP A 58 -21.56 8.47 -4.72
N LEU A 59 -21.38 9.54 -5.49
CA LEU A 59 -20.71 10.76 -5.06
C LEU A 59 -21.55 11.63 -4.10
N GLU A 60 -22.87 11.43 -4.05
CA GLU A 60 -23.75 12.18 -3.15
C GLU A 60 -23.95 11.49 -1.80
N ARG A 61 -23.39 10.30 -1.64
CA ARG A 61 -23.47 9.52 -0.40
C ARG A 61 -22.74 10.24 0.73
N PRO A 62 -23.38 10.47 1.90
CA PRO A 62 -22.71 11.04 3.06
C PRO A 62 -21.52 10.17 3.49
N MET A 63 -20.36 10.81 3.70
CA MET A 63 -19.13 10.11 4.11
C MET A 63 -19.14 9.75 5.60
N ALA A 64 -19.87 10.50 6.42
CA ALA A 64 -20.03 10.21 7.84
C ALA A 64 -21.43 10.61 8.35
N PRO A 65 -21.83 10.17 9.55
CA PRO A 65 -23.09 10.57 10.17
C PRO A 65 -23.17 12.08 10.38
N ASP A 66 -24.40 12.61 10.29
CA ASP A 66 -24.67 14.03 10.49
C ASP A 66 -24.16 14.57 11.83
N SER A 67 -24.11 13.74 12.87
CA SER A 67 -23.62 14.11 14.19
C SER A 67 -22.13 14.51 14.24
N MET A 68 -21.35 14.15 13.20
CA MET A 68 -19.94 14.57 13.08
C MET A 68 -19.79 15.93 12.41
N LEU A 69 -20.86 16.48 11.82
CA LEU A 69 -20.79 17.76 11.13
C LEU A 69 -20.75 18.91 12.14
N PRO A 70 -19.90 19.94 11.94
CA PRO A 70 -19.75 21.04 12.89
C PRO A 70 -21.02 21.82 13.19
N LEU A 71 -21.96 21.85 12.25
CA LEU A 71 -23.23 22.58 12.38
C LEU A 71 -24.36 21.75 12.99
N PHE A 72 -24.15 20.45 13.23
CA PHE A 72 -25.18 19.57 13.76
C PHE A 72 -25.72 20.07 15.11
N GLY A 73 -27.04 20.10 15.26
CA GLY A 73 -27.72 20.60 16.46
C GLY A 73 -27.80 22.12 16.60
N SER A 74 -27.33 22.88 15.60
CA SER A 74 -27.51 24.34 15.55
C SER A 74 -28.86 24.75 14.93
N GLN A 75 -29.33 25.96 15.24
CA GLN A 75 -30.52 26.53 14.57
C GLN A 75 -30.35 26.69 13.05
N ILE A 76 -29.11 26.78 12.57
CA ILE A 76 -28.79 26.86 11.13
C ILE A 76 -29.06 25.51 10.49
N TRP A 77 -28.67 24.42 11.15
CA TRP A 77 -28.91 23.04 10.70
C TRP A 77 -30.40 22.70 10.61
N ASP A 78 -31.20 23.16 11.57
CA ASP A 78 -32.65 22.95 11.57
C ASP A 78 -33.35 23.65 10.39
N LYS A 79 -32.75 24.73 9.86
CA LYS A 79 -33.25 25.46 8.69
C LYS A 79 -32.76 24.87 7.36
N MET A 80 -31.76 24.00 7.37
CA MET A 80 -31.23 23.36 6.16
C MET A 80 -32.14 22.23 5.68
N SER A 81 -32.40 22.20 4.37
CA SER A 81 -32.98 21.07 3.67
C SER A 81 -32.04 19.86 3.63
N GLU A 82 -32.59 18.67 3.34
CA GLU A 82 -31.79 17.44 3.22
C GLU A 82 -30.67 17.57 2.16
N LYS A 83 -30.96 18.25 1.04
CA LYS A 83 -29.98 18.50 -0.02
C LYS A 83 -28.82 19.37 0.47
N GLU A 84 -29.10 20.41 1.25
CA GLU A 84 -28.08 21.28 1.82
C GLU A 84 -27.23 20.53 2.86
N ARG A 85 -27.84 19.65 3.66
CA ARG A 85 -27.13 18.80 4.62
C ARG A 85 -26.17 17.84 3.93
N LYS A 86 -26.59 17.18 2.83
CA LYS A 86 -25.72 16.32 2.02
C LYS A 86 -24.56 17.10 1.42
N LYS A 87 -24.84 18.26 0.84
CA LYS A 87 -23.81 19.14 0.28
C LYS A 87 -22.78 19.57 1.35
N LEU A 88 -23.25 19.99 2.52
CA LEU A 88 -22.39 20.34 3.65
C LEU A 88 -21.51 19.15 4.07
N ASN A 89 -22.06 17.94 4.11
CA ASN A 89 -21.29 16.73 4.41
C ASN A 89 -20.12 16.57 3.44
N ILE A 90 -20.39 16.59 2.13
CA ILE A 90 -19.37 16.46 1.08
C ILE A 90 -18.30 17.55 1.20
N GLU A 91 -18.71 18.82 1.39
CA GLU A 91 -17.77 19.94 1.49
C GLU A 91 -16.86 19.84 2.72
N VAL A 92 -17.41 19.47 3.89
CA VAL A 92 -16.64 19.29 5.13
C VAL A 92 -15.62 18.18 4.97
N PHE A 93 -16.00 17.04 4.38
CA PHE A 93 -15.06 15.93 4.16
C PHE A 93 -14.05 16.22 3.05
N SER A 94 -14.44 16.95 2.00
CA SER A 94 -13.50 17.40 0.96
C SER A 94 -12.43 18.31 1.57
N TRP A 95 -12.83 19.25 2.43
CA TRP A 95 -11.90 20.09 3.17
C TRP A 95 -11.01 19.27 4.13
N THR A 96 -11.58 18.32 4.86
CA THR A 96 -10.84 17.49 5.81
C THR A 96 -9.79 16.61 5.11
N LEU A 97 -10.13 16.02 3.97
CA LEU A 97 -9.22 15.20 3.16
C LEU A 97 -8.17 16.02 2.41
N SER A 98 -8.37 17.33 2.27
CA SER A 98 -7.40 18.25 1.66
C SER A 98 -6.32 18.77 2.60
N GLN A 99 -6.44 18.53 3.92
CA GLN A 99 -5.40 18.87 4.90
C GLN A 99 -4.22 17.90 4.80
#